data_AF-C5KTN4-F1
#
_entry.id   AF-C5KTN4-F1
#
_cell.length_a   1.000
_cell.length_b   1.000
_cell.length_c   1.000
_cell.angle_alpha   90.00
_cell.angle_beta   90.00
_cell.angle_gamma   90.00
#
_symmetry.space_group_name_H-M   'P 1'
#
loop_
_entity.id
_entity.type
_entity.pdbx_description
1 polymer ?
#
loop_
_entity_poly.entity_id
_entity_poly.type
_entity_poly.pdbx_seq_one_letter_code
_entity_poly.pdbx_strand_id
1 'polypeptide(L)'
;MPLFEKGDEPFFVAKVESTCCLCKGIVGEGSPTFPTQFSPEKPTRYLWAHLECAKQEAGGVLPDAPVCKHWKFHGRCLYKEKCFFSHPQEVLEEYNRKQAEIEENGGRKRNRGPGKRNKVQNYSRAFVFRRFLLDTYGIEFLRSGSGVVDVAGGKGEIGFELKNLNGIEATNVDPRPMDLRKFVKKYEWDIYNRNPLWRKYQTTYDKNSKPSPPRHIRAFFDPPLTDWAADIARSTETISGISSVVANVAWYKEHLDKAKRIKWIRQGHEEFCELASNFTADEVSTDDPDLPGRKTATKPGAVKFKEPASPPPEYESIDDLQTALEVLSNASLVVGLHSDQATERIVDFALAAGKPFAVVPCCVYQKCFPDRKLPNGQLVNTYDEFITYICAKDPRIRTQALGFDGRNIAVYLPLPDDI
;
A
#
# COMPACT_ATOMS: atom_id res chain seq x y z
N MET A 1 10.83 5.17 13.70
CA MET A 1 12.07 6.00 13.65
C MET A 1 13.26 5.07 13.51
N PRO A 2 14.20 5.28 12.58
CA PRO A 2 15.55 4.81 12.83
C PRO A 2 16.04 5.57 14.07
N LEU A 3 16.36 4.83 15.13
CA LEU A 3 16.85 5.40 16.39
C LEU A 3 18.21 6.09 16.22
N PHE A 4 18.86 5.89 15.06
CA PHE A 4 20.23 6.26 14.79
C PHE A 4 20.38 6.73 13.34
N GLU A 5 21.24 7.70 13.08
CA GLU A 5 21.58 8.21 11.74
C GLU A 5 23.04 7.92 11.41
N LYS A 6 23.34 7.51 10.17
CA LYS A 6 24.71 7.20 9.74
C LYS A 6 25.51 8.50 9.68
N GLY A 7 26.65 8.57 10.37
CA GLY A 7 27.60 9.68 10.24
C GLY A 7 28.46 9.53 8.96
N ASP A 8 29.33 10.50 8.71
CA ASP A 8 30.36 10.40 7.66
C ASP A 8 31.42 9.33 7.99
N GLU A 9 31.52 8.97 9.27
CA GLU A 9 32.37 7.91 9.82
C GLU A 9 31.63 6.56 9.98
N PRO A 10 32.31 5.43 10.23
CA PRO A 10 31.69 4.08 10.28
C PRO A 10 30.88 3.83 11.57
N PHE A 11 30.08 4.79 12.01
CA PHE A 11 29.21 4.70 13.16
C PHE A 11 27.89 5.43 12.93
N PHE A 12 26.96 5.27 13.87
CA PHE A 12 25.72 6.02 13.87
C PHE A 12 25.62 6.94 15.07
N VAL A 13 24.89 8.04 14.92
CA VAL A 13 24.58 8.97 16.00
C VAL A 13 23.21 8.66 16.59
N ALA A 14 23.13 8.53 17.92
CA ALA A 14 21.87 8.30 18.62
C ALA A 14 20.92 9.49 18.51
N LYS A 15 19.66 9.24 18.14
CA LYS A 15 18.60 10.26 18.07
C LYS A 15 17.70 10.33 19.29
N VAL A 16 17.77 9.30 20.12
CA VAL A 16 16.99 9.21 21.35
C VAL A 16 17.84 8.49 22.37
N GLU A 17 17.56 8.77 23.64
CA GLU A 17 18.19 8.05 24.73
C GLU A 17 17.88 6.55 24.66
N SER A 18 18.89 5.72 24.86
CA SER A 18 18.77 4.27 24.88
C SER A 18 19.79 3.63 25.82
N THR A 19 19.72 2.31 25.98
CA THR A 19 20.65 1.56 26.84
C THR A 19 21.67 0.82 26.00
N CYS A 20 22.95 0.97 26.32
CA CYS A 20 24.04 0.25 25.68
C CYS A 20 23.93 -1.25 25.97
N CYS A 21 24.01 -2.08 24.92
CA CYS A 21 23.87 -3.53 25.08
C CYS A 21 25.05 -4.18 25.80
N LEU A 22 26.22 -3.54 25.82
CA LEU A 22 27.45 -4.03 26.45
C LEU A 22 27.55 -3.56 27.91
N CYS A 23 27.80 -2.27 28.16
CA CYS A 23 28.03 -1.74 29.51
C CYS A 23 26.75 -1.49 30.33
N LYS A 24 25.56 -1.63 29.71
CA LYS A 24 24.24 -1.29 30.30
C LYS A 24 24.07 0.18 30.72
N GLY A 25 25.03 1.04 30.41
CA GLY A 25 24.94 2.49 30.61
C GLY A 25 24.00 3.17 29.60
N ILE A 26 23.69 4.43 29.88
CA ILE A 26 22.83 5.27 29.03
C ILE A 26 23.63 5.75 27.82
N VAL A 27 23.04 5.60 26.64
CA VAL A 27 23.48 6.21 25.37
C VAL A 27 22.63 7.46 25.18
N GLY A 28 23.20 8.63 25.41
CA GLY A 28 22.51 9.91 25.25
C GLY A 28 22.28 10.26 23.78
N GLU A 29 21.30 11.13 23.52
CA GLU A 29 21.10 11.73 22.19
C GLU A 29 22.39 12.44 21.72
N GLY A 30 22.72 12.32 20.44
CA GLY A 30 23.98 12.82 19.87
C GLY A 30 25.19 11.91 20.07
N SER A 31 25.10 10.84 20.88
CA SER A 31 26.25 9.97 21.14
C SER A 31 26.59 9.07 19.95
N PRO A 32 27.89 8.81 19.67
CA PRO A 32 28.31 7.84 18.67
C PRO A 32 28.06 6.41 19.14
N THR A 33 27.52 5.59 18.24
CA THR A 33 27.03 4.23 18.51
C THR A 33 27.36 3.28 17.38
N PHE A 34 27.44 2.00 17.72
CA PHE A 34 27.71 0.94 16.76
C PHE A 34 26.70 -0.22 16.92
N PRO A 35 26.14 -0.75 15.81
CA PRO A 35 25.28 -1.92 15.86
C PRO A 35 26.13 -3.18 16.03
N THR A 36 25.85 -4.01 17.05
CA THR A 36 26.68 -5.19 17.33
C THR A 36 26.12 -6.45 16.68
N GLN A 37 25.04 -7.01 17.22
CA GLN A 37 24.41 -8.24 16.71
C GLN A 37 22.89 -8.12 16.69
N PHE A 38 22.21 -9.09 16.10
CA PHE A 38 20.75 -9.17 16.20
C PHE A 38 20.31 -9.48 17.64
N SER A 39 19.21 -8.86 18.06
CA SER A 39 18.59 -9.17 19.35
C SER A 39 18.10 -10.62 19.36
N PRO A 40 18.47 -11.42 20.38
CA PRO A 40 17.96 -12.79 20.53
C PRO A 40 16.43 -12.84 20.67
N GLU A 41 15.85 -11.83 21.34
CA GLU A 41 14.40 -11.72 21.53
C GLU A 41 13.68 -11.18 20.28
N LYS A 42 14.33 -10.30 19.52
CA LYS A 42 13.77 -9.62 18.35
C LYS A 42 14.75 -9.72 17.17
N PRO A 43 14.75 -10.86 16.44
CA PRO A 43 15.77 -11.16 15.43
C PRO A 43 15.79 -10.23 14.22
N THR A 44 14.86 -9.27 14.12
CA THR A 44 14.82 -8.22 13.10
C THR A 44 15.43 -6.89 13.55
N ARG A 45 15.91 -6.79 14.79
CA ARG A 45 16.49 -5.58 15.37
C ARG A 45 17.94 -5.81 15.80
N TYR A 46 18.78 -4.80 15.60
CA TYR A 46 20.14 -4.78 16.14
C TYR A 46 20.13 -4.37 17.60
N LEU A 47 21.07 -4.91 18.36
CA LEU A 47 21.52 -4.36 19.62
C LEU A 47 22.52 -3.24 19.33
N TRP A 48 22.46 -2.17 20.11
CA TRP A 48 23.28 -0.97 19.93
C TRP A 48 24.15 -0.76 21.16
N ALA A 49 25.41 -0.41 20.92
CA ALA A 49 26.37 -0.06 21.97
C ALA A 49 26.93 1.34 21.72
N HIS A 50 27.52 1.95 22.76
CA HIS A 50 28.44 3.05 22.55
C HIS A 50 29.55 2.61 21.60
N LEU A 51 30.03 3.52 20.75
CA LEU A 51 31.10 3.24 19.80
C LEU A 51 32.35 2.69 20.51
N GLU A 52 32.74 3.29 21.62
CA GLU A 52 33.92 2.87 22.39
C GLU A 52 33.73 1.52 23.06
N CYS A 53 32.54 1.21 23.58
CA CYS A 53 32.27 -0.14 24.11
C CYS A 53 32.40 -1.21 23.03
N ALA A 54 31.94 -0.92 21.81
CA ALA A 54 32.07 -1.86 20.69
C ALA A 54 33.54 -2.07 20.28
N LYS A 55 34.36 -1.00 20.28
CA LYS A 55 35.81 -1.11 20.03
C LYS A 55 36.53 -1.91 21.12
N GLN A 56 36.21 -1.66 22.38
CA GLN A 56 36.82 -2.36 23.52
C GLN A 56 36.54 -3.86 23.48
N GLU A 57 35.30 -4.25 23.23
CA GLU A 57 34.91 -5.66 23.08
C GLU A 57 35.65 -6.35 21.92
N ALA A 58 35.94 -5.62 20.85
CA ALA A 58 36.65 -6.11 19.67
C ALA A 58 38.18 -5.95 19.74
N GLY A 59 38.75 -5.74 20.94
CA GLY A 59 40.21 -5.69 21.14
C GLY A 59 40.86 -4.36 20.73
N GLY A 60 40.11 -3.25 20.76
CA GLY A 60 40.60 -1.90 20.49
C GLY A 60 40.43 -1.44 19.04
N VAL A 61 39.99 -2.32 18.14
CA VAL A 61 39.65 -1.99 16.75
C VAL A 61 38.14 -2.08 16.56
N LEU A 62 37.58 -1.28 15.66
CA LEU A 62 36.14 -1.35 15.37
C LEU A 62 35.81 -2.68 14.68
N PRO A 63 34.79 -3.43 15.14
CA PRO A 63 34.41 -4.68 14.50
C PRO A 63 33.78 -4.44 13.12
N ASP A 64 33.76 -5.50 12.29
CA ASP A 64 33.03 -5.48 11.02
C ASP A 64 31.54 -5.23 11.25
N ALA A 65 30.91 -4.55 10.29
CA ALA A 65 29.48 -4.27 10.37
C ALA A 65 28.67 -5.59 10.31
N PRO A 66 27.65 -5.75 11.18
CA PRO A 66 26.82 -6.94 11.16
C PRO A 66 26.05 -7.07 9.86
N VAL A 67 25.56 -8.28 9.58
CA VAL A 67 24.80 -8.58 8.37
C VAL A 67 23.57 -7.67 8.25
N CYS A 68 23.36 -7.12 7.05
CA CYS A 68 22.22 -6.28 6.74
C CYS A 68 20.91 -7.06 6.93
N LYS A 69 19.97 -6.49 7.68
CA LYS A 69 18.64 -7.09 7.91
C LYS A 69 17.89 -7.32 6.60
N HIS A 70 18.00 -6.39 5.65
CA HIS A 70 17.28 -6.52 4.38
C HIS A 70 17.90 -7.61 3.51
N TRP A 71 19.23 -7.69 3.49
CA TRP A 71 19.95 -8.78 2.82
C TRP A 71 19.59 -10.15 3.40
N LYS A 72 19.66 -10.29 4.72
CA LYS A 72 19.35 -11.52 5.44
C LYS A 72 17.90 -12.00 5.24
N PHE A 73 16.93 -11.10 5.27
CA PHE A 73 15.51 -11.47 5.28
C PHE A 73 14.80 -11.36 3.93
N HIS A 74 15.37 -10.64 2.97
CA HIS A 74 14.76 -10.42 1.65
C HIS A 74 15.69 -10.75 0.47
N GLY A 75 16.93 -11.19 0.72
CA GLY A 75 17.92 -11.46 -0.32
C GLY A 75 18.34 -10.22 -1.10
N ARG A 76 17.94 -9.02 -0.68
CA ARG A 76 18.20 -7.77 -1.40
C ARG A 76 18.27 -6.58 -0.46
N CYS A 77 19.15 -5.63 -0.77
CA CYS A 77 19.26 -4.35 -0.10
C CYS A 77 19.29 -3.21 -1.12
N LEU A 78 18.45 -2.21 -0.92
CA LEU A 78 18.32 -1.08 -1.85
C LEU A 78 19.53 -0.12 -1.80
N TYR A 79 20.30 -0.16 -0.71
CA TYR A 79 21.54 0.60 -0.59
C TYR A 79 22.71 -0.06 -1.35
N LYS A 80 22.60 -1.33 -1.75
CA LYS A 80 23.66 -2.09 -2.46
C LYS A 80 25.02 -1.90 -1.76
N GLU A 81 26.08 -1.60 -2.51
CA GLU A 81 27.44 -1.32 -2.02
C GLU A 81 27.55 -0.11 -1.07
N LYS A 82 26.56 0.79 -1.07
CA LYS A 82 26.53 1.95 -0.15
C LYS A 82 25.97 1.59 1.22
N CYS A 83 25.52 0.34 1.42
CA CYS A 83 25.00 -0.08 2.71
C CYS A 83 26.12 -0.10 3.74
N PHE A 84 25.84 0.42 4.94
CA PHE A 84 26.76 0.29 6.06
C PHE A 84 26.96 -1.17 6.49
N PHE A 85 25.89 -1.95 6.40
CA PHE A 85 25.86 -3.33 6.87
C PHE A 85 26.43 -4.29 5.82
N SER A 86 26.98 -5.41 6.27
CA SER A 86 27.59 -6.40 5.38
C SER A 86 26.54 -7.18 4.56
N HIS A 87 26.93 -7.53 3.33
CA HIS A 87 26.16 -8.34 2.37
C HIS A 87 26.92 -9.61 1.97
N PRO A 88 27.20 -10.52 2.92
CA PRO A 88 27.93 -11.76 2.62
C PRO A 88 27.14 -12.67 1.66
N GLN A 89 27.88 -13.36 0.79
CA GLN A 89 27.32 -14.25 -0.24
C GLN A 89 26.66 -15.49 0.38
N GLU A 90 27.24 -16.02 1.45
CA GLU A 90 26.75 -17.22 2.13
C GLU A 90 25.33 -17.02 2.68
N VAL A 91 25.01 -15.79 3.12
CA VAL A 91 23.67 -15.41 3.61
C VAL A 91 22.67 -15.33 2.46
N LEU A 92 23.09 -14.83 1.29
CA LEU A 92 22.22 -14.79 0.11
C LEU A 92 21.89 -16.21 -0.36
N GLU A 93 22.87 -17.11 -0.37
CA GLU A 93 22.66 -18.52 -0.71
C GLU A 93 21.71 -19.20 0.28
N GLU A 94 21.84 -18.93 1.58
CA GLU A 94 20.90 -19.44 2.59
C GLU A 94 19.46 -18.93 2.36
N TYR A 95 19.31 -17.65 2.01
CA TYR A 95 18.01 -17.08 1.66
C TYR A 95 17.41 -17.75 0.42
N ASN A 96 18.20 -17.91 -0.64
CA ASN A 96 17.77 -18.52 -1.90
C ASN A 96 17.35 -19.98 -1.71
N ARG A 97 18.11 -20.77 -0.94
CA ARG A 97 17.72 -22.15 -0.57
C ARG A 97 16.36 -22.19 0.10
N LYS A 98 16.10 -21.29 1.06
CA LYS A 98 14.79 -21.19 1.73
C LYS A 98 13.67 -20.77 0.78
N GLN A 99 13.93 -19.94 -0.23
CA GLN A 99 12.92 -19.58 -1.22
C GLN A 99 12.59 -20.76 -2.13
N ALA A 100 13.59 -21.49 -2.62
CA ALA A 100 13.39 -22.70 -3.43
C ALA A 100 12.55 -23.74 -2.67
N GLU A 101 12.83 -23.99 -1.39
CA GLU A 101 12.01 -24.87 -0.55
C GLU A 101 10.54 -24.41 -0.44
N ILE A 102 10.27 -23.10 -0.43
CA ILE A 102 8.90 -22.57 -0.37
C ILE A 102 8.20 -22.77 -1.71
N GLU A 103 8.91 -22.55 -2.82
CA GLU A 103 8.40 -22.74 -4.18
C GLU A 103 8.04 -24.21 -4.44
N GLU A 104 8.92 -25.14 -4.06
CA GLU A 104 8.67 -26.60 -4.11
C GLU A 104 7.42 -27.00 -3.30
N ASN A 105 7.12 -26.29 -2.22
CA ASN A 105 5.92 -26.50 -1.40
C ASN A 105 4.68 -25.72 -1.91
N GLY A 106 4.64 -25.36 -3.20
CA GLY A 106 3.53 -24.64 -3.81
C GLY A 106 3.34 -23.23 -3.25
N GLY A 107 4.43 -22.56 -2.88
CA GLY A 107 4.43 -21.20 -2.31
C GLY A 107 3.99 -21.13 -0.85
N ARG A 108 3.73 -22.26 -0.18
CA ARG A 108 3.27 -22.29 1.21
C ARG A 108 4.45 -22.27 2.19
N LYS A 109 4.69 -21.10 2.80
CA LYS A 109 5.62 -21.00 3.93
C LYS A 109 5.16 -21.92 5.09
N ARG A 110 6.08 -22.68 5.69
CA ARG A 110 5.79 -23.53 6.88
C ARG A 110 5.18 -22.71 8.01
N ASN A 111 4.04 -23.15 8.53
CA ASN A 111 3.33 -22.50 9.64
C ASN A 111 4.22 -22.33 10.88
N ARG A 112 3.93 -21.32 11.71
CA ARG A 112 4.68 -20.99 12.95
C ARG A 112 4.36 -21.97 14.10
N GLY A 113 4.07 -23.21 13.77
CA GLY A 113 3.54 -24.24 14.68
C GLY A 113 2.07 -24.60 14.41
N PRO A 114 1.53 -25.57 15.14
CA PRO A 114 0.15 -26.03 15.00
C PRO A 114 -0.85 -24.88 15.13
N GLY A 115 -1.76 -24.74 14.17
CA GLY A 115 -2.80 -23.70 14.18
C GLY A 115 -2.34 -22.26 13.97
N LYS A 116 -1.03 -22.00 13.74
CA LYS A 116 -0.50 -20.64 13.57
C LYS A 116 -0.03 -20.40 12.14
N ARG A 117 -0.84 -19.67 11.36
CA ARG A 117 -0.45 -19.19 10.02
C ARG A 117 0.74 -18.23 10.09
N ASN A 118 1.47 -18.12 8.98
CA ASN A 118 2.56 -17.17 8.87
C ASN A 118 2.05 -15.73 8.87
N LYS A 119 2.70 -14.85 9.63
CA LYS A 119 2.41 -13.42 9.60
C LYS A 119 2.93 -12.83 8.28
N VAL A 120 2.02 -12.33 7.45
CA VAL A 120 2.34 -11.51 6.27
C VAL A 120 2.71 -10.11 6.76
N GLN A 121 3.86 -9.59 6.34
CA GLN A 121 4.27 -8.23 6.68
C GLN A 121 3.64 -7.24 5.69
N ASN A 122 2.51 -6.66 6.06
CA ASN A 122 1.74 -5.72 5.21
C ASN A 122 2.30 -4.27 5.21
N TYR A 123 3.63 -4.11 5.25
CA TYR A 123 4.25 -2.79 5.35
C TYR A 123 4.48 -2.15 3.97
N SER A 124 4.31 -0.83 3.91
CA SER A 124 4.71 0.01 2.77
C SER A 124 4.08 -0.35 1.42
N ARG A 125 2.97 -1.10 1.38
CA ARG A 125 2.26 -1.47 0.13
C ARG A 125 1.89 -0.22 -0.69
N ALA A 126 1.30 0.78 -0.03
CA ALA A 126 0.93 2.03 -0.67
C ALA A 126 2.15 2.76 -1.26
N PHE A 127 3.22 2.88 -0.48
CA PHE A 127 4.48 3.46 -0.94
C PHE A 127 5.07 2.72 -2.16
N VAL A 128 5.13 1.39 -2.12
CA VAL A 128 5.69 0.57 -3.22
C VAL A 128 4.82 0.71 -4.46
N PHE A 129 3.50 0.68 -4.31
CA PHE A 129 2.57 0.86 -5.41
C PHE A 129 2.68 2.26 -6.01
N ARG A 130 2.68 3.32 -5.20
CA ARG A 130 2.92 4.70 -5.66
C ARG A 130 4.25 4.82 -6.41
N ARG A 131 5.32 4.21 -5.90
CA ARG A 131 6.62 4.20 -6.58
C ARG A 131 6.51 3.58 -7.96
N PHE A 132 5.84 2.43 -8.05
CA PHE A 132 5.57 1.78 -9.32
C PHE A 132 4.79 2.70 -10.27
N LEU A 133 3.76 3.41 -9.79
CA LEU A 133 3.03 4.38 -10.63
C LEU A 133 3.94 5.48 -11.17
N LEU A 134 4.78 6.08 -10.31
CA LEU A 134 5.71 7.13 -10.69
C LEU A 134 6.77 6.64 -11.68
N ASP A 135 7.32 5.44 -11.46
CA ASP A 135 8.32 4.82 -12.33
C ASP A 135 7.72 4.41 -13.70
N THR A 136 6.44 4.02 -13.74
CA THR A 136 5.79 3.47 -14.94
C THR A 136 5.15 4.55 -15.82
N TYR A 137 4.45 5.51 -15.22
CA TYR A 137 3.66 6.49 -15.98
C TYR A 137 4.33 7.87 -16.03
N GLY A 138 5.28 8.14 -15.13
CA GLY A 138 5.89 9.45 -15.01
C GLY A 138 5.00 10.48 -14.30
N ILE A 139 5.62 11.42 -13.62
CA ILE A 139 4.91 12.38 -12.77
C ILE A 139 4.04 13.36 -13.55
N GLU A 140 4.51 13.83 -14.71
CA GLU A 140 3.79 14.83 -15.51
C GLU A 140 2.50 14.25 -16.11
N PHE A 141 2.54 13.00 -16.58
CA PHE A 141 1.34 12.30 -17.02
C PHE A 141 0.33 12.15 -15.87
N LEU A 142 0.78 11.70 -14.70
CA LEU A 142 -0.09 11.50 -13.55
C LEU A 142 -0.76 12.80 -13.08
N ARG A 143 -0.08 13.95 -13.24
CA ARG A 143 -0.62 15.29 -12.94
C ARG A 143 -1.63 15.81 -13.97
N SER A 144 -1.68 15.21 -15.16
CA SER A 144 -2.58 15.66 -16.21
C SER A 144 -4.07 15.42 -15.88
N GLY A 145 -4.95 16.13 -16.57
CA GLY A 145 -6.40 15.98 -16.44
C GLY A 145 -6.88 16.26 -15.01
N SER A 146 -7.78 15.41 -14.51
CA SER A 146 -8.26 15.48 -13.13
C SER A 146 -7.35 14.76 -12.14
N GLY A 147 -6.23 14.18 -12.60
CA GLY A 147 -5.30 13.39 -11.81
C GLY A 147 -5.68 11.90 -11.70
N VAL A 148 -5.33 11.27 -10.58
CA VAL A 148 -5.47 9.83 -10.37
C VAL A 148 -6.77 9.49 -9.64
N VAL A 149 -7.51 8.51 -10.14
CA VAL A 149 -8.71 7.96 -9.46
C VAL A 149 -8.31 6.69 -8.70
N ASP A 150 -8.36 6.73 -7.37
CA ASP A 150 -8.03 5.63 -6.47
C ASP A 150 -9.30 4.88 -6.03
N VAL A 151 -9.60 3.79 -6.71
CA VAL A 151 -10.81 2.99 -6.52
C VAL A 151 -10.61 1.98 -5.40
N ALA A 152 -11.58 1.93 -4.48
CA ALA A 152 -11.51 1.16 -3.24
C ALA A 152 -10.29 1.54 -2.36
N GLY A 153 -9.84 2.79 -2.43
CA GLY A 153 -8.66 3.31 -1.71
C GLY A 153 -8.82 3.34 -0.18
N GLY A 154 -10.01 3.04 0.34
CA GLY A 154 -10.28 2.84 1.76
C GLY A 154 -10.00 4.06 2.60
N LYS A 155 -8.91 4.01 3.37
CA LYS A 155 -8.52 5.15 4.22
C LYS A 155 -7.98 6.33 3.41
N GLY A 156 -7.66 6.15 2.13
CA GLY A 156 -7.11 7.18 1.25
C GLY A 156 -5.58 7.30 1.31
N GLU A 157 -4.83 6.24 1.62
CA GLU A 157 -3.36 6.31 1.73
C GLU A 157 -2.69 6.70 0.41
N ILE A 158 -3.05 6.03 -0.69
CA ILE A 158 -2.49 6.30 -2.03
C ILE A 158 -2.83 7.72 -2.48
N GLY A 159 -4.11 8.11 -2.43
CA GLY A 159 -4.54 9.45 -2.79
C GLY A 159 -3.86 10.54 -1.95
N PHE A 160 -3.74 10.35 -0.64
CA PHE A 160 -3.02 11.28 0.24
C PHE A 160 -1.54 11.38 -0.13
N GLU A 161 -0.89 10.25 -0.37
CA GLU A 161 0.53 10.19 -0.69
C GLU A 161 0.84 10.82 -2.07
N LEU A 162 0.01 10.57 -3.09
CA LEU A 162 0.15 11.19 -4.41
C LEU A 162 -0.01 12.72 -4.35
N LYS A 163 -1.04 13.21 -3.66
CA LYS A 163 -1.30 14.64 -3.52
C LYS A 163 -0.21 15.36 -2.77
N ASN A 164 0.13 14.88 -1.58
CA ASN A 164 0.97 15.64 -0.64
C ASN A 164 2.47 15.44 -0.84
N LEU A 165 2.88 14.34 -1.47
CA LEU A 165 4.30 14.04 -1.68
C LEU A 165 4.73 14.24 -3.12
N ASN A 166 3.77 14.27 -4.06
CA ASN A 166 4.04 14.40 -5.48
C ASN A 166 3.29 15.53 -6.18
N GLY A 167 2.32 16.19 -5.53
CA GLY A 167 1.50 17.23 -6.17
C GLY A 167 0.67 16.66 -7.31
N ILE A 168 0.26 15.41 -7.20
CA ILE A 168 -0.64 14.72 -8.13
C ILE A 168 -2.03 14.77 -7.52
N GLU A 169 -2.97 15.45 -8.17
CA GLU A 169 -4.36 15.42 -7.70
C GLU A 169 -4.89 13.99 -7.70
N ALA A 170 -5.66 13.66 -6.67
CA ALA A 170 -6.21 12.33 -6.48
C ALA A 170 -7.64 12.38 -5.96
N THR A 171 -8.47 11.51 -6.51
CA THR A 171 -9.84 11.30 -6.07
C THR A 171 -10.01 9.86 -5.60
N ASN A 172 -10.29 9.68 -4.31
CA ASN A 172 -10.65 8.38 -3.76
C ASN A 172 -12.10 8.05 -4.12
N VAL A 173 -12.37 6.83 -4.61
CA VAL A 173 -13.73 6.32 -4.83
C VAL A 173 -13.93 5.11 -3.94
N ASP A 174 -14.61 5.32 -2.80
CA ASP A 174 -14.85 4.27 -1.82
C ASP A 174 -16.12 4.60 -1.01
N PRO A 175 -17.00 3.63 -0.70
CA PRO A 175 -18.16 3.90 0.15
C PRO A 175 -17.78 4.30 1.59
N ARG A 176 -16.58 3.93 2.04
CA ARG A 176 -16.07 4.26 3.38
C ARG A 176 -15.63 5.72 3.44
N PRO A 177 -15.90 6.41 4.55
CA PRO A 177 -15.22 7.67 4.82
C PRO A 177 -13.70 7.43 4.93
N MET A 178 -12.92 8.38 4.42
CA MET A 178 -11.47 8.35 4.57
C MET A 178 -11.06 8.58 6.03
N ASP A 179 -9.91 8.03 6.42
CA ASP A 179 -9.29 8.29 7.72
C ASP A 179 -7.81 8.62 7.53
N LEU A 180 -7.55 9.91 7.35
CA LEU A 180 -6.24 10.43 6.99
C LEU A 180 -5.32 10.70 8.18
N ARG A 181 -5.81 10.60 9.43
CA ARG A 181 -5.07 11.01 10.63
C ARG A 181 -3.70 10.35 10.73
N LYS A 182 -3.62 9.07 10.38
CA LYS A 182 -2.35 8.33 10.36
C LYS A 182 -1.37 8.93 9.35
N PHE A 183 -1.84 9.31 8.17
CA PHE A 183 -0.99 9.79 7.08
C PHE A 183 -0.57 11.24 7.29
N VAL A 184 -1.46 12.07 7.83
CA VAL A 184 -1.14 13.43 8.33
C VAL A 184 -0.05 13.34 9.39
N LYS A 185 -0.19 12.45 10.38
CA LYS A 185 0.83 12.24 11.40
C LYS A 185 2.16 11.73 10.83
N LYS A 186 2.13 10.82 9.83
CA LYS A 186 3.35 10.41 9.10
C LYS A 186 4.03 11.60 8.41
N TYR A 187 3.24 12.50 7.83
CA TYR A 187 3.70 13.71 7.17
C TYR A 187 4.37 14.66 8.17
N GLU A 188 3.66 15.06 9.23
CA GLU A 188 4.16 15.95 10.28
C GLU A 188 5.44 15.43 10.97
N TRP A 189 5.55 14.11 11.12
CA TRP A 189 6.72 13.45 11.71
C TRP A 189 7.86 13.20 10.74
N ASP A 190 7.78 13.75 9.53
CA ASP A 190 8.78 13.65 8.47
C ASP A 190 9.07 12.20 8.05
N ILE A 191 8.13 11.28 8.28
CA ILE A 191 8.35 9.83 8.09
C ILE A 191 8.69 9.52 6.63
N TYR A 192 8.07 10.22 5.69
CA TYR A 192 8.26 9.99 4.26
C TYR A 192 9.65 10.37 3.76
N ASN A 193 10.32 11.35 4.39
CA ASN A 193 11.60 11.90 3.96
C ASN A 193 12.82 11.35 4.74
N ARG A 194 12.56 10.54 5.77
CA ARG A 194 13.60 9.96 6.66
C ARG A 194 14.62 9.09 5.96
N ASN A 195 14.23 8.39 4.90
CA ASN A 195 15.14 7.50 4.18
C ASN A 195 15.66 8.21 2.91
N PRO A 196 16.96 8.55 2.84
CA PRO A 196 17.54 9.27 1.70
C PRO A 196 17.26 8.63 0.34
N LEU A 197 17.16 7.29 0.26
CA LEU A 197 16.87 6.59 -0.99
C LEU A 197 15.52 6.97 -1.60
N TRP A 198 14.57 7.38 -0.76
CA TRP A 198 13.20 7.64 -1.18
C TRP A 198 12.95 9.08 -1.54
N ARG A 199 13.84 10.01 -1.14
CA ARG A 199 13.68 11.46 -1.36
C ARG A 199 13.43 11.84 -2.81
N LYS A 200 14.05 11.11 -3.75
CA LYS A 200 13.82 11.31 -5.20
C LYS A 200 12.36 11.10 -5.63
N TYR A 201 11.57 10.35 -4.86
CA TYR A 201 10.15 10.12 -5.07
C TYR A 201 9.26 11.10 -4.29
N GLN A 202 9.82 12.05 -3.57
CA GLN A 202 9.09 13.10 -2.86
C GLN A 202 9.28 14.42 -3.59
N THR A 203 8.60 14.58 -4.73
CA THR A 203 8.85 15.69 -5.67
C THR A 203 8.30 17.02 -5.21
N THR A 204 7.30 17.04 -4.31
CA THR A 204 6.70 18.28 -3.79
C THR A 204 6.59 18.28 -2.26
N TYR A 205 7.21 17.32 -1.58
CA TYR A 205 7.14 17.25 -0.12
C TYR A 205 7.86 18.45 0.50
N ASP A 206 7.14 19.19 1.34
CA ASP A 206 7.71 20.20 2.20
C ASP A 206 7.20 19.98 3.62
N LYS A 207 8.13 19.67 4.54
CA LYS A 207 7.84 19.43 5.96
C LYS A 207 7.12 20.61 6.62
N ASN A 208 7.32 21.83 6.12
CA ASN A 208 6.67 23.03 6.66
C ASN A 208 5.30 23.30 6.05
N SER A 209 4.97 22.64 4.94
CA SER A 209 3.66 22.76 4.31
C SER A 209 2.62 21.94 5.06
N LYS A 210 1.36 22.41 5.01
CA LYS A 210 0.24 21.69 5.59
C LYS A 210 -0.30 20.68 4.57
N PRO A 211 -0.41 19.38 4.90
CA PRO A 211 -0.99 18.43 3.98
C PRO A 211 -2.48 18.72 3.76
N SER A 212 -2.95 18.47 2.54
CA SER A 212 -4.34 18.60 2.12
C SER A 212 -4.94 17.22 1.80
N PRO A 213 -6.23 17.01 2.06
CA PRO A 213 -6.88 15.75 1.73
C PRO A 213 -7.07 15.57 0.21
N PRO A 214 -7.06 14.33 -0.31
CA PRO A 214 -7.57 14.05 -1.64
C PRO A 214 -9.09 14.28 -1.69
N ARG A 215 -9.64 14.41 -2.91
CA ARG A 215 -11.10 14.47 -3.12
C ARG A 215 -11.72 13.10 -2.86
N HIS A 216 -13.01 13.04 -2.56
CA HIS A 216 -13.70 11.79 -2.28
C HIS A 216 -15.05 11.71 -2.99
N ILE A 217 -15.21 10.69 -3.83
CA ILE A 217 -16.52 10.23 -4.29
C ILE A 217 -16.94 9.09 -3.37
N ARG A 218 -17.90 9.34 -2.48
CA ARG A 218 -18.36 8.32 -1.53
C ARG A 218 -19.41 7.39 -2.16
N ALA A 219 -18.96 6.58 -3.11
CA ALA A 219 -19.81 5.67 -3.89
C ALA A 219 -19.16 4.28 -4.03
N PHE A 220 -19.96 3.29 -4.43
CA PHE A 220 -19.42 2.06 -5.00
C PHE A 220 -18.95 2.30 -6.43
N PHE A 221 -17.89 1.61 -6.82
CA PHE A 221 -17.40 1.62 -8.20
C PHE A 221 -18.03 0.46 -8.99
N ASP A 222 -19.29 0.67 -9.38
CA ASP A 222 -20.18 -0.35 -9.92
C ASP A 222 -20.78 0.09 -11.28
N PRO A 223 -21.54 -0.77 -11.99
CA PRO A 223 -21.99 -0.49 -13.35
C PRO A 223 -22.72 0.86 -13.48
N PRO A 224 -23.66 1.23 -12.59
CA PRO A 224 -24.30 2.55 -12.68
C PRO A 224 -23.34 3.76 -12.62
N LEU A 225 -22.21 3.66 -11.90
CA LEU A 225 -21.19 4.73 -11.85
C LEU A 225 -20.25 4.71 -13.05
N THR A 226 -20.24 3.65 -13.88
CA THR A 226 -19.16 3.39 -14.86
C THR A 226 -19.63 3.08 -16.27
N ASP A 227 -20.85 2.54 -16.45
CA ASP A 227 -21.35 2.04 -17.74
C ASP A 227 -21.50 3.15 -18.78
N TRP A 228 -21.69 4.41 -18.33
CA TRP A 228 -21.68 5.58 -19.22
C TRP A 228 -20.38 5.67 -20.04
N ALA A 229 -19.24 5.17 -19.54
CA ALA A 229 -18.00 5.21 -20.29
C ALA A 229 -18.07 4.33 -21.54
N ALA A 230 -18.74 3.19 -21.44
CA ALA A 230 -18.97 2.31 -22.57
C ALA A 230 -20.00 2.93 -23.55
N ASP A 231 -20.98 3.68 -23.06
CA ASP A 231 -21.94 4.42 -23.89
C ASP A 231 -21.30 5.60 -24.63
N ILE A 232 -20.37 6.32 -23.99
CA ILE A 232 -19.58 7.38 -24.63
C ILE A 232 -18.61 6.78 -25.65
N ALA A 233 -17.93 5.67 -25.36
CA ALA A 233 -17.05 5.01 -26.32
C ALA A 233 -17.80 4.54 -27.60
N ARG A 234 -19.11 4.27 -27.48
CA ARG A 234 -19.98 3.88 -28.59
C ARG A 234 -20.65 5.06 -29.30
N SER A 235 -20.69 6.25 -28.69
CA SER A 235 -21.39 7.42 -29.23
C SER A 235 -20.42 8.53 -29.60
N THR A 236 -20.56 9.10 -30.79
CA THR A 236 -19.76 10.25 -31.27
C THR A 236 -20.19 11.60 -30.67
N GLU A 237 -21.04 11.61 -29.64
CA GLU A 237 -21.64 12.82 -29.07
C GLU A 237 -21.02 13.25 -27.73
N THR A 238 -20.99 14.56 -27.51
CA THR A 238 -20.52 15.19 -26.26
C THR A 238 -21.46 14.90 -25.09
N ILE A 239 -20.90 14.84 -23.88
CA ILE A 239 -21.55 14.54 -22.57
C ILE A 239 -22.89 15.28 -22.35
N SER A 240 -23.11 16.44 -22.98
CA SER A 240 -24.29 17.29 -22.84
C SER A 240 -25.58 16.77 -23.51
N GLY A 241 -25.53 15.75 -24.38
CA GLY A 241 -26.67 15.29 -25.19
C GLY A 241 -27.60 14.24 -24.54
N ILE A 242 -27.23 13.71 -23.38
CA ILE A 242 -27.86 12.48 -22.87
C ILE A 242 -29.08 12.79 -22.00
N SER A 243 -30.29 12.58 -22.55
CA SER A 243 -31.56 12.57 -21.80
C SER A 243 -31.59 11.56 -20.63
N SER A 244 -30.63 10.62 -20.53
CA SER A 244 -30.46 9.70 -19.40
C SER A 244 -29.74 10.30 -18.19
N VAL A 245 -29.07 11.46 -18.33
CA VAL A 245 -28.31 12.10 -17.23
C VAL A 245 -29.22 12.52 -16.08
N VAL A 246 -30.43 13.00 -16.35
CA VAL A 246 -31.39 13.40 -15.30
C VAL A 246 -31.88 12.20 -14.48
N ALA A 247 -32.12 11.05 -15.12
CA ALA A 247 -32.47 9.80 -14.42
C ALA A 247 -31.28 9.30 -13.56
N ASN A 248 -30.06 9.49 -14.04
CA ASN A 248 -28.84 9.15 -13.30
C ASN A 248 -28.58 10.06 -12.09
N VAL A 249 -29.00 11.34 -12.09
CA VAL A 249 -28.77 12.25 -10.94
C VAL A 249 -29.54 11.81 -9.69
N ALA A 250 -30.83 11.45 -9.82
CA ALA A 250 -31.63 11.00 -8.69
C ALA A 250 -31.10 9.68 -8.13
N TRP A 251 -30.78 8.73 -9.01
CA TRP A 251 -30.14 7.47 -8.66
C TRP A 251 -28.79 7.68 -7.97
N TYR A 252 -27.94 8.58 -8.48
CA TYR A 252 -26.62 8.84 -7.93
C TYR A 252 -26.71 9.37 -6.49
N LYS A 253 -27.67 10.26 -6.19
CA LYS A 253 -27.91 10.72 -4.82
C LYS A 253 -28.34 9.58 -3.91
N GLU A 254 -29.25 8.72 -4.36
CA GLU A 254 -29.67 7.54 -3.60
C GLU A 254 -28.51 6.57 -3.37
N HIS A 255 -27.64 6.39 -4.36
CA HIS A 255 -26.44 5.55 -4.28
C HIS A 255 -25.41 6.09 -3.28
N LEU A 256 -25.15 7.41 -3.33
CA LEU A 256 -24.31 8.09 -2.33
C LEU A 256 -24.90 7.93 -0.94
N ASP A 257 -26.22 8.08 -0.79
CA ASP A 257 -26.92 7.90 0.48
C ASP A 257 -26.83 6.46 0.97
N LYS A 258 -26.94 5.47 0.08
CA LYS A 258 -26.73 4.06 0.40
C LYS A 258 -25.30 3.84 0.91
N ALA A 259 -24.29 4.28 0.15
CA ALA A 259 -22.89 4.24 0.57
C ALA A 259 -22.65 4.95 1.91
N LYS A 260 -23.38 6.05 2.17
CA LYS A 260 -23.32 6.81 3.42
C LYS A 260 -23.87 6.02 4.61
N ARG A 261 -24.91 5.22 4.41
CA ARG A 261 -25.64 4.45 5.44
C ARG A 261 -25.01 3.10 5.78
N ILE A 262 -24.28 2.46 4.86
CA ILE A 262 -23.83 1.09 5.12
C ILE A 262 -22.79 1.04 6.24
N LYS A 263 -23.08 0.19 7.22
CA LYS A 263 -22.16 -0.16 8.31
C LYS A 263 -21.19 -1.25 7.88
N TRP A 264 -19.93 -1.03 8.19
CA TRP A 264 -18.84 -1.94 7.88
C TRP A 264 -18.49 -2.79 9.10
N ILE A 265 -18.47 -4.10 8.89
CA ILE A 265 -18.03 -5.10 9.87
C ILE A 265 -16.70 -5.72 9.41
N ARG A 266 -16.09 -6.53 10.29
CA ARG A 266 -14.77 -7.14 10.06
C ARG A 266 -14.67 -8.00 8.78
N GLN A 267 -15.80 -8.45 8.24
CA GLN A 267 -15.92 -9.29 7.04
C GLN A 267 -16.44 -8.54 5.79
N GLY A 268 -16.62 -7.21 5.86
CA GLY A 268 -17.26 -6.44 4.78
C GLY A 268 -18.40 -5.58 5.33
N HIS A 269 -19.60 -5.70 4.76
CA HIS A 269 -20.77 -4.88 5.11
C HIS A 269 -21.94 -5.72 5.64
N GLU A 270 -22.82 -5.11 6.45
CA GLU A 270 -23.96 -5.80 7.08
C GLU A 270 -24.92 -6.50 6.09
N GLU A 271 -25.27 -5.88 4.93
CA GLU A 271 -26.10 -6.51 3.88
C GLU A 271 -25.46 -7.78 3.28
N PHE A 272 -24.14 -7.95 3.40
CA PHE A 272 -23.39 -9.06 2.81
C PHE A 272 -23.28 -10.27 3.75
N CYS A 273 -23.53 -10.07 5.05
CA CYS A 273 -23.37 -11.10 6.07
C CYS A 273 -24.42 -12.23 5.97
N GLU A 274 -25.59 -11.96 5.37
CA GLU A 274 -26.64 -12.97 5.16
C GLU A 274 -26.27 -14.02 4.10
N LEU A 275 -25.39 -13.69 3.13
CA LEU A 275 -24.97 -14.61 2.06
C LEU A 275 -23.64 -15.33 2.35
N ALA A 276 -22.87 -14.87 3.35
CA ALA A 276 -21.52 -15.33 3.63
C ALA A 276 -21.41 -16.06 4.98
N SER A 277 -22.33 -16.99 5.27
CA SER A 277 -22.41 -17.70 6.56
C SER A 277 -21.33 -18.76 6.81
N ASN A 278 -20.12 -18.68 6.22
CA ASN A 278 -19.01 -19.60 6.52
C ASN A 278 -17.61 -19.06 6.13
N PHE A 279 -17.27 -17.85 6.55
CA PHE A 279 -15.86 -17.42 6.55
C PHE A 279 -15.39 -17.21 7.99
N THR A 280 -14.33 -17.90 8.40
CA THR A 280 -13.65 -17.64 9.67
C THR A 280 -12.98 -16.28 9.57
N ALA A 281 -13.53 -15.30 10.29
CA ALA A 281 -12.91 -14.00 10.50
C ALA A 281 -11.59 -14.20 11.22
N ASP A 282 -10.47 -13.87 10.57
CA ASP A 282 -9.34 -13.27 11.26
C ASP A 282 -8.40 -12.62 10.24
N GLU A 283 -7.65 -11.64 10.73
CA GLU A 283 -6.56 -10.91 10.05
C GLU A 283 -6.89 -9.50 9.51
N VAL A 284 -7.01 -8.54 10.44
CA VAL A 284 -6.31 -7.25 10.32
C VAL A 284 -5.60 -7.01 11.64
N SER A 285 -4.29 -7.28 11.70
CA SER A 285 -3.47 -6.83 12.84
C SER A 285 -3.10 -5.37 12.63
N THR A 286 -3.53 -4.50 13.54
CA THR A 286 -3.29 -3.05 13.51
C THR A 286 -1.95 -2.62 14.10
N ASP A 287 -1.00 -3.55 14.29
CA ASP A 287 0.31 -3.20 14.85
C ASP A 287 1.27 -2.70 13.76
N ASP A 288 1.25 -1.39 13.57
CA ASP A 288 2.24 -0.64 12.82
C ASP A 288 3.37 -0.15 13.74
N PRO A 289 4.60 -0.70 13.62
CA PRO A 289 5.73 -0.33 14.46
C PRO A 289 6.36 1.03 14.09
N ASP A 290 5.88 1.73 13.04
CA ASP A 290 6.49 2.99 12.59
C ASP A 290 6.06 4.25 13.35
N LEU A 291 5.08 4.15 14.25
CA LEU A 291 4.76 5.21 15.21
C LEU A 291 5.61 5.04 16.49
N PRO A 292 6.59 5.93 16.78
CA PRO A 292 7.22 5.95 18.09
C PRO A 292 6.19 6.19 19.20
N GLY A 293 6.19 5.31 20.21
CA GLY A 293 5.56 5.54 21.52
C GLY A 293 4.10 5.13 21.65
N ARG A 294 3.84 3.85 21.95
CA ARG A 294 2.85 3.45 22.97
C ARG A 294 3.17 2.06 23.51
N LYS A 295 3.71 1.99 24.73
CA LYS A 295 3.67 0.76 25.54
C LYS A 295 2.26 0.61 26.07
N THR A 296 1.55 -0.46 25.74
CA THR A 296 0.66 -1.18 26.67
C THR A 296 0.40 -2.56 26.11
N ALA A 297 0.81 -3.57 26.86
CA ALA A 297 0.36 -4.94 26.65
C ALA A 297 -1.11 -5.06 27.07
N THR A 298 -1.96 -5.60 26.21
CA THR A 298 -3.22 -6.18 26.63
C THR A 298 -3.58 -7.38 25.75
N LYS A 299 -3.90 -8.48 26.43
CA LYS A 299 -4.38 -9.77 25.90
C LYS A 299 -5.73 -9.62 25.17
N PRO A 300 -6.18 -10.63 24.39
CA PRO A 300 -7.30 -10.49 23.47
C PRO A 300 -8.63 -10.42 24.21
N GLY A 301 -9.27 -9.26 24.14
CA GLY A 301 -10.68 -9.02 24.38
C GLY A 301 -11.14 -8.03 23.32
N ALA A 302 -12.37 -8.18 22.82
CA ALA A 302 -12.95 -7.39 21.74
C ALA A 302 -12.50 -5.91 21.82
N VAL A 303 -11.69 -5.49 20.85
CA VAL A 303 -11.20 -4.11 20.78
C VAL A 303 -12.40 -3.23 20.43
N LYS A 304 -13.04 -2.65 21.44
CA LYS A 304 -13.89 -1.47 21.24
C LYS A 304 -13.02 -0.41 20.59
N PHE A 305 -13.32 -0.04 19.34
CA PHE A 305 -12.73 1.12 18.71
C PHE A 305 -13.02 2.32 19.62
N LYS A 306 -11.99 2.81 20.32
CA LYS A 306 -12.09 4.10 21.00
C LYS A 306 -12.24 5.13 19.90
N GLU A 307 -13.37 5.83 19.89
CA GLU A 307 -13.52 6.99 19.03
C GLU A 307 -12.33 7.93 19.29
N PRO A 308 -11.58 8.27 18.24
CA PRO A 308 -10.43 9.15 18.35
C PRO A 308 -10.87 10.54 18.84
N ALA A 309 -10.06 11.12 19.73
CA ALA A 309 -10.39 12.34 20.46
C ALA A 309 -10.52 13.62 19.60
N SER A 310 -10.19 13.55 18.31
CA SER A 310 -10.35 14.65 17.36
C SER A 310 -11.16 14.21 16.13
N PRO A 311 -12.04 15.10 15.61
CA PRO A 311 -12.78 14.82 14.39
C PRO A 311 -11.80 14.52 13.25
N PRO A 312 -12.15 13.59 12.33
CA PRO A 312 -11.34 13.35 11.15
C PRO A 312 -11.19 14.66 10.36
N PRO A 313 -10.05 14.87 9.66
CA PRO A 313 -9.88 16.06 8.83
C PRO A 313 -10.99 16.12 7.80
N GLU A 314 -11.64 17.28 7.69
CA GLU A 314 -12.63 17.53 6.64
C GLU A 314 -11.96 17.41 5.28
N TYR A 315 -12.63 16.72 4.36
CA TYR A 315 -12.18 16.50 2.99
C TYR A 315 -13.31 16.87 2.03
N GLU A 316 -12.94 17.24 0.81
CA GLU A 316 -13.87 17.61 -0.24
C GLU A 316 -14.65 16.36 -0.71
N SER A 317 -15.95 16.33 -0.42
CA SER A 317 -16.88 15.30 -0.91
C SER A 317 -17.47 15.75 -2.24
N ILE A 318 -17.29 14.94 -3.29
CA ILE A 318 -17.92 15.14 -4.59
C ILE A 318 -19.27 14.42 -4.55
N ASP A 319 -20.31 15.19 -4.21
CA ASP A 319 -21.68 14.69 -4.07
C ASP A 319 -22.53 14.92 -5.33
N ASP A 320 -22.04 15.73 -6.27
CA ASP A 320 -22.73 16.01 -7.52
C ASP A 320 -22.26 15.07 -8.65
N LEU A 321 -23.22 14.55 -9.41
CA LEU A 321 -22.94 13.58 -10.46
C LEU A 321 -22.07 14.18 -11.57
N GLN A 322 -22.30 15.45 -11.93
CA GLN A 322 -21.59 16.08 -13.03
C GLN A 322 -20.08 16.18 -12.74
N THR A 323 -19.69 16.70 -11.58
CA THR A 323 -18.28 16.76 -11.17
C THR A 323 -17.69 15.37 -11.03
N ALA A 324 -18.46 14.38 -10.53
CA ALA A 324 -17.99 13.00 -10.48
C ALA A 324 -17.68 12.43 -11.87
N LEU A 325 -18.57 12.64 -12.85
CA LEU A 325 -18.37 12.24 -14.24
C LEU A 325 -17.20 12.97 -14.89
N GLU A 326 -17.06 14.29 -14.66
CA GLU A 326 -15.95 15.09 -15.17
C GLU A 326 -14.61 14.60 -14.61
N VAL A 327 -14.55 14.31 -13.31
CA VAL A 327 -13.35 13.75 -12.67
C VAL A 327 -13.02 12.38 -13.23
N LEU A 328 -13.98 11.48 -13.36
CA LEU A 328 -13.76 10.14 -13.91
C LEU A 328 -13.35 10.17 -15.39
N SER A 329 -13.99 11.03 -16.19
CA SER A 329 -13.70 11.18 -17.63
C SER A 329 -12.33 11.80 -17.89
N ASN A 330 -11.96 12.80 -17.09
CA ASN A 330 -10.69 13.52 -17.25
C ASN A 330 -9.54 12.89 -16.45
N ALA A 331 -9.75 11.75 -15.80
CA ALA A 331 -8.69 11.06 -15.07
C ALA A 331 -7.50 10.74 -15.99
N SER A 332 -6.28 10.92 -15.48
CA SER A 332 -5.06 10.49 -16.14
C SER A 332 -4.87 8.98 -15.98
N LEU A 333 -5.17 8.45 -14.80
CA LEU A 333 -4.99 7.04 -14.46
C LEU A 333 -6.07 6.56 -13.47
N VAL A 334 -6.57 5.34 -13.68
CA VAL A 334 -7.45 4.65 -12.71
C VAL A 334 -6.65 3.57 -11.97
N VAL A 335 -6.67 3.58 -10.65
CA VAL A 335 -5.88 2.64 -9.84
C VAL A 335 -6.69 1.92 -8.78
N GLY A 336 -6.19 0.78 -8.33
CA GLY A 336 -6.76 0.04 -7.21
C GLY A 336 -5.75 -0.88 -6.52
N LEU A 337 -5.41 -0.60 -5.27
CA LEU A 337 -4.49 -1.42 -4.47
C LEU A 337 -5.28 -2.35 -3.56
N HIS A 338 -5.33 -3.65 -3.88
CA HIS A 338 -6.16 -4.64 -3.18
C HIS A 338 -7.65 -4.31 -3.26
N SER A 339 -8.06 -3.80 -4.43
CA SER A 339 -9.40 -3.32 -4.78
C SER A 339 -10.37 -4.45 -5.17
N ASP A 340 -10.29 -5.60 -4.53
CA ASP A 340 -10.77 -6.89 -5.04
C ASP A 340 -12.12 -6.88 -5.78
N GLN A 341 -13.23 -6.54 -5.10
CA GLN A 341 -14.57 -6.56 -5.69
C GLN A 341 -14.72 -5.59 -6.86
N ALA A 342 -13.93 -4.51 -6.86
CA ALA A 342 -13.91 -3.50 -7.92
C ALA A 342 -12.83 -3.78 -8.99
N THR A 343 -11.94 -4.77 -8.81
CA THR A 343 -10.74 -4.95 -9.65
C THR A 343 -11.10 -5.14 -11.11
N GLU A 344 -12.00 -6.08 -11.41
CA GLU A 344 -12.47 -6.29 -12.77
C GLU A 344 -13.15 -5.05 -13.34
N ARG A 345 -13.98 -4.39 -12.53
CA ARG A 345 -14.73 -3.20 -12.95
C ARG A 345 -13.82 -2.01 -13.25
N ILE A 346 -12.72 -1.84 -12.51
CA ILE A 346 -11.67 -0.84 -12.80
C ILE A 346 -11.10 -1.08 -14.20
N VAL A 347 -10.76 -2.33 -14.51
CA VAL A 347 -10.20 -2.70 -15.81
C VAL A 347 -11.21 -2.47 -16.93
N ASP A 348 -12.44 -2.94 -16.77
CA ASP A 348 -13.49 -2.77 -17.78
C ASP A 348 -13.80 -1.29 -18.04
N PHE A 349 -13.94 -0.49 -16.98
CA PHE A 349 -14.14 0.95 -17.09
C PHE A 349 -12.96 1.64 -17.80
N ALA A 350 -11.73 1.35 -17.39
CA ALA A 350 -10.55 1.99 -17.95
C ALA A 350 -10.39 1.66 -19.44
N LEU A 351 -10.60 0.40 -19.83
CA LEU A 351 -10.57 -0.02 -21.23
C LEU A 351 -11.67 0.67 -22.04
N ALA A 352 -12.90 0.73 -21.51
CA ALA A 352 -14.01 1.42 -22.17
C ALA A 352 -13.76 2.93 -22.31
N ALA A 353 -13.21 3.57 -21.28
CA ALA A 353 -12.90 5.00 -21.27
C ALA A 353 -11.60 5.36 -22.04
N GLY A 354 -10.88 4.37 -22.59
CA GLY A 354 -9.60 4.59 -23.24
C GLY A 354 -8.51 5.12 -22.30
N LYS A 355 -8.55 4.75 -21.02
CA LYS A 355 -7.64 5.20 -19.97
C LYS A 355 -6.64 4.11 -19.57
N PRO A 356 -5.39 4.46 -19.25
CA PRO A 356 -4.50 3.51 -18.59
C PRO A 356 -5.01 3.19 -17.19
N PHE A 357 -4.59 2.05 -16.66
CA PHE A 357 -4.93 1.64 -15.30
C PHE A 357 -3.79 0.88 -14.64
N ALA A 358 -3.79 0.82 -13.32
CA ALA A 358 -2.95 -0.09 -12.55
C ALA A 358 -3.71 -0.66 -11.36
N VAL A 359 -3.82 -1.99 -11.27
CA VAL A 359 -4.49 -2.66 -10.16
C VAL A 359 -3.60 -3.71 -9.53
N VAL A 360 -3.77 -3.95 -8.23
CA VAL A 360 -3.17 -5.08 -7.51
C VAL A 360 -4.30 -5.94 -6.97
N PRO A 361 -4.70 -7.02 -7.67
CA PRO A 361 -5.75 -7.92 -7.20
C PRO A 361 -5.29 -8.69 -5.95
N CYS A 362 -6.19 -9.01 -5.01
CA CYS A 362 -5.83 -9.86 -3.86
C CYS A 362 -6.78 -11.05 -3.58
N CYS A 363 -8.08 -10.92 -3.89
CA CYS A 363 -9.07 -11.99 -3.76
C CYS A 363 -9.87 -12.24 -5.05
N VAL A 364 -10.21 -13.50 -5.31
CA VAL A 364 -10.94 -13.94 -6.51
C VAL A 364 -12.45 -13.71 -6.42
N TYR A 365 -13.02 -13.80 -5.21
CA TYR A 365 -14.46 -13.67 -4.96
C TYR A 365 -15.34 -14.59 -5.84
N GLN A 366 -14.96 -15.86 -6.00
CA GLN A 366 -15.68 -16.85 -6.83
C GLN A 366 -17.20 -16.89 -6.57
N LYS A 367 -17.63 -16.81 -5.30
CA LYS A 367 -19.07 -16.82 -4.95
C LYS A 367 -19.83 -15.59 -5.46
N CYS A 368 -19.15 -14.46 -5.59
CA CYS A 368 -19.73 -13.19 -6.03
C CYS A 368 -19.65 -13.05 -7.55
N PHE A 369 -18.74 -13.80 -8.18
CA PHE A 369 -18.51 -13.78 -9.62
C PHE A 369 -18.41 -15.22 -10.16
N PRO A 370 -19.48 -16.03 -10.01
CA PRO A 370 -19.46 -17.45 -10.38
C PRO A 370 -19.33 -17.67 -11.90
N ASP A 371 -19.65 -16.65 -12.70
CA ASP A 371 -19.67 -16.73 -14.16
C ASP A 371 -18.33 -16.38 -14.82
N ARG A 372 -17.30 -15.98 -14.06
CA ARG A 372 -15.98 -15.68 -14.60
C ARG A 372 -15.36 -16.91 -15.26
N LYS A 373 -15.08 -16.80 -16.55
CA LYS A 373 -14.48 -17.87 -17.36
C LYS A 373 -13.25 -17.36 -18.10
N LEU A 374 -12.20 -18.18 -18.09
CA LEU A 374 -11.04 -18.01 -18.95
C LEU A 374 -11.42 -18.21 -20.43
N PRO A 375 -10.58 -17.76 -21.39
CA PRO A 375 -10.84 -17.94 -22.82
C PRO A 375 -11.06 -19.41 -23.24
N ASN A 376 -10.50 -20.36 -22.48
CA ASN A 376 -10.68 -21.80 -22.69
C ASN A 376 -11.98 -22.37 -22.06
N GLY A 377 -12.82 -21.53 -21.47
CA GLY A 377 -14.09 -21.91 -20.84
C GLY A 377 -14.00 -22.35 -19.37
N GLN A 378 -12.79 -22.45 -18.79
CA GLN A 378 -12.61 -22.84 -17.40
C GLN A 378 -13.03 -21.74 -16.42
N LEU A 379 -13.63 -22.11 -15.29
CA LEU A 379 -14.01 -21.18 -14.23
C LEU A 379 -12.78 -20.61 -13.51
N VAL A 380 -12.86 -19.34 -13.12
CA VAL A 380 -11.80 -18.63 -12.39
C VAL A 380 -11.97 -18.84 -10.88
N ASN A 381 -11.14 -19.70 -10.29
CA ASN A 381 -11.20 -20.09 -8.88
C ASN A 381 -9.92 -19.74 -8.11
N THR A 382 -8.79 -19.65 -8.79
CA THR A 382 -7.49 -19.35 -8.19
C THR A 382 -7.02 -17.93 -8.49
N TYR A 383 -6.05 -17.46 -7.72
CA TYR A 383 -5.47 -16.13 -7.93
C TYR A 383 -4.78 -16.02 -9.30
N ASP A 384 -4.02 -17.04 -9.69
CA ASP A 384 -3.27 -17.03 -10.95
C ASP A 384 -4.22 -17.08 -12.15
N GLU A 385 -5.31 -17.85 -12.04
CA GLU A 385 -6.42 -17.82 -13.00
C GLU A 385 -7.06 -16.43 -13.08
N PHE A 386 -7.24 -15.74 -11.94
CA PHE A 386 -7.81 -14.40 -11.94
C PHE A 386 -6.89 -13.37 -12.61
N ILE A 387 -5.58 -13.44 -12.37
CA ILE A 387 -4.60 -12.60 -13.09
C ILE A 387 -4.66 -12.90 -14.59
N THR A 388 -4.70 -14.18 -14.97
CA THR A 388 -4.80 -14.60 -16.37
C THR A 388 -6.09 -14.09 -17.03
N TYR A 389 -7.21 -14.18 -16.33
CA TYR A 389 -8.51 -13.68 -16.76
C TYR A 389 -8.47 -12.18 -17.06
N ILE A 390 -7.89 -11.38 -16.16
CA ILE A 390 -7.78 -9.93 -16.37
C ILE A 390 -6.85 -9.61 -17.55
N CYS A 391 -5.71 -10.29 -17.66
CA CYS A 391 -4.77 -10.08 -18.77
C CYS A 391 -5.35 -10.47 -20.13
N ALA A 392 -6.31 -11.41 -20.17
CA ALA A 392 -6.98 -11.82 -21.40
C ALA A 392 -7.93 -10.75 -21.97
N LYS A 393 -8.28 -9.70 -21.21
CA LYS A 393 -9.20 -8.63 -21.65
C LYS A 393 -8.58 -7.70 -22.70
N ASP A 394 -7.26 -7.50 -22.70
CA ASP A 394 -6.55 -6.70 -23.71
C ASP A 394 -5.07 -7.16 -23.83
N PRO A 395 -4.55 -7.41 -25.05
CA PRO A 395 -3.20 -7.94 -25.26
C PRO A 395 -2.07 -6.98 -24.83
N ARG A 396 -2.37 -5.70 -24.61
CA ARG A 396 -1.40 -4.69 -24.14
C ARG A 396 -1.21 -4.72 -22.63
N ILE A 397 -2.10 -5.40 -21.88
CA ILE A 397 -1.97 -5.52 -20.43
C ILE A 397 -0.66 -6.22 -20.07
N ARG A 398 0.00 -5.72 -19.03
CA ARG A 398 1.26 -6.23 -18.48
C ARG A 398 1.12 -6.53 -17.00
N THR A 399 2.02 -7.36 -16.51
CA THR A 399 2.10 -7.71 -15.08
C THR A 399 3.48 -7.44 -14.52
N GLN A 400 3.56 -6.98 -13.28
CA GLN A 400 4.82 -6.78 -12.57
C GLN A 400 4.71 -7.17 -11.10
N ALA A 401 5.67 -7.97 -10.62
CA ALA A 401 5.78 -8.28 -9.19
C ALA A 401 6.33 -7.08 -8.40
N LEU A 402 5.58 -6.65 -7.39
CA LEU A 402 5.92 -5.54 -6.52
C LEU A 402 6.68 -6.00 -5.27
N GLY A 403 7.51 -5.11 -4.73
CA GLY A 403 8.45 -5.39 -3.64
C GLY A 403 7.85 -5.48 -2.23
N PHE A 404 6.67 -6.09 -2.04
CA PHE A 404 6.05 -6.32 -0.73
C PHE A 404 5.48 -7.75 -0.59
N ASP A 405 5.21 -8.19 0.64
CA ASP A 405 4.69 -9.53 0.93
C ASP A 405 3.19 -9.67 0.61
N GLY A 406 2.76 -10.89 0.30
CA GLY A 406 1.35 -11.20 0.01
C GLY A 406 1.03 -11.14 -1.48
N ARG A 407 -0.18 -10.69 -1.82
CA ARG A 407 -0.62 -10.52 -3.22
C ARG A 407 -0.01 -9.25 -3.78
N ASN A 408 1.06 -9.41 -4.55
CA ASN A 408 1.96 -8.33 -4.95
C ASN A 408 2.09 -8.15 -6.47
N ILE A 409 1.28 -8.84 -7.27
CA ILE A 409 1.29 -8.66 -8.72
C ILE A 409 0.44 -7.43 -9.09
N ALA A 410 1.09 -6.42 -9.67
CA ALA A 410 0.41 -5.35 -10.37
C ALA A 410 0.02 -5.82 -11.76
N VAL A 411 -1.22 -5.58 -12.15
CA VAL A 411 -1.74 -5.75 -13.50
C VAL A 411 -2.08 -4.36 -14.03
N TYR A 412 -1.52 -3.98 -15.17
CA TYR A 412 -1.57 -2.59 -15.62
C TYR A 412 -1.54 -2.47 -17.14
N LEU A 413 -2.04 -1.34 -17.65
CA LEU A 413 -1.97 -0.98 -19.05
C LEU A 413 -0.92 0.14 -19.24
N PRO A 414 0.23 -0.13 -19.90
CA PRO A 414 1.26 0.88 -20.15
C PRO A 414 0.76 2.00 -21.06
N LEU A 415 1.49 3.13 -21.10
CA LEU A 415 1.19 4.20 -22.03
C LEU A 415 1.49 3.77 -23.48
N PRO A 416 0.79 4.32 -24.49
CA PRO A 416 1.00 3.94 -25.89
C PRO A 416 2.44 4.07 -26.37
N ASP A 417 3.20 5.03 -25.85
CA ASP A 417 4.60 5.28 -26.21
C ASP A 417 5.57 4.23 -25.63
N ASP A 418 5.11 3.38 -24.70
CA ASP A 418 5.88 2.35 -24.00
C ASP A 418 5.62 0.92 -24.54
N ILE A 419 4.80 0.75 -25.59
CA ILE A 419 4.33 -0.55 -26.11
C ILE A 419 5.19 -1.09 -27.25
#